data_AF-A0A267FTY6-F1
#
_entry.id   AF-A0A267FTY6-F1
#
_cell.length_a   1.000
_cell.length_b   1.000
_cell.length_c   1.000
_cell.angle_alpha   90.00
_cell.angle_beta   90.00
_cell.angle_gamma   90.00
#
_symmetry.space_group_name_H-M   'P 1'
#
loop_
_entity.id
_entity.type
_entity.pdbx_description
1 polymer ?
#
loop_
_entity_poly.entity_id
_entity_poly.type
_entity_poly.pdbx_seq_one_letter_code
_entity_poly.pdbx_strand_id
1 'polypeptide(L)'
;MATARRRRWPRRRTLERTKRRSRSRQRRSSRRLARPTTTRRPKQRRKARKPTAKARQTGEEGEEGDEEEEEEDEEEEEVGNLQIAWEVLEVARNVFERRQDWARVADCHMCLAEVGMEKEDWAQAEEDFLAAVKVYTDSVRVDKGDRRLATAQFQLAVACLAGKKFSEAKRAFDDSAAQLAARAAQLEAAEGDAEATAAERRELDELISELRQRMSEVDEERLDFEAAKQQLRSGAASIAGAFADAAAAIGAVSTDATAAAAQSSANVNDISGLVRKKRPAPTPATELAAEVASSDASAKDDAASNGAPPPPPPPRR
;
A
#
# COMPACT_ATOMS: atom_id res chain seq x y z
N MET A 1 -6.07 -78.83 -4.20
CA MET A 1 -6.78 -78.46 -5.45
C MET A 1 -6.90 -76.95 -5.51
N ALA A 2 -6.19 -76.30 -6.44
CA ALA A 2 -6.11 -74.84 -6.55
C ALA A 2 -7.06 -74.32 -7.64
N THR A 3 -8.00 -73.44 -7.29
CA THR A 3 -8.91 -72.78 -8.25
C THR A 3 -8.39 -71.41 -8.65
N ALA A 4 -7.94 -71.30 -9.89
CA ALA A 4 -7.47 -70.06 -10.51
C ALA A 4 -8.66 -69.17 -10.96
N ARG A 5 -8.75 -67.94 -10.44
CA ARG A 5 -9.66 -66.89 -10.93
C ARG A 5 -9.03 -66.14 -12.10
N ARG A 6 -9.55 -66.35 -13.31
CA ARG A 6 -9.17 -65.59 -14.52
C ARG A 6 -9.73 -64.16 -14.45
N ARG A 7 -8.86 -63.15 -14.48
CA ARG A 7 -9.23 -61.73 -14.62
C ARG A 7 -9.63 -61.46 -16.07
N ARG A 8 -10.87 -61.02 -16.31
CA ARG A 8 -11.35 -60.56 -17.64
C ARG A 8 -10.80 -59.17 -17.94
N TRP A 9 -10.06 -59.03 -19.04
CA TRP A 9 -9.68 -57.73 -19.60
C TRP A 9 -10.81 -57.14 -20.46
N PRO A 10 -11.00 -55.80 -20.48
CA PRO A 10 -12.01 -55.17 -21.31
C PRO A 10 -11.66 -55.24 -22.80
N ARG A 11 -12.69 -55.51 -23.60
CA ARG A 11 -12.64 -55.72 -25.06
C ARG A 11 -12.06 -54.51 -25.80
N ARG A 12 -11.18 -54.77 -26.77
CA ARG A 12 -10.44 -53.83 -27.64
C ARG A 12 -11.24 -52.70 -28.32
N ARG A 13 -12.58 -52.73 -28.34
CA ARG A 13 -13.43 -51.72 -28.99
C ARG A 13 -13.57 -50.40 -28.22
N THR A 14 -13.28 -50.36 -26.93
CA THR A 14 -13.38 -49.11 -26.14
C THR A 14 -12.15 -48.20 -26.27
N LEU A 15 -10.98 -48.78 -26.54
CA LEU A 15 -9.70 -48.05 -26.69
C LEU A 15 -9.60 -47.27 -28.02
N GLU A 16 -10.23 -47.75 -29.09
CA GLU A 16 -10.24 -47.03 -30.38
C GLU A 16 -11.14 -45.79 -30.36
N ARG A 17 -12.23 -45.84 -29.58
CA ARG A 17 -13.15 -44.71 -29.41
C ARG A 17 -12.54 -43.56 -28.63
N THR A 18 -11.72 -43.85 -27.62
CA THR A 18 -11.00 -42.84 -26.84
C THR A 18 -9.85 -42.22 -27.65
N LYS A 19 -9.11 -43.02 -28.43
CA LYS A 19 -8.08 -42.51 -29.38
C LYS A 19 -8.65 -41.65 -30.51
N ARG A 20 -9.85 -41.93 -31.02
CA ARG A 20 -10.51 -41.07 -32.02
C ARG A 20 -10.95 -39.72 -31.43
N ARG A 21 -11.43 -39.69 -30.19
CA ARG A 21 -11.83 -38.46 -29.50
C ARG A 21 -10.63 -37.55 -29.20
N SER A 22 -9.49 -38.09 -28.77
CA SER A 22 -8.28 -37.31 -28.51
C SER A 22 -7.69 -36.69 -29.79
N ARG A 23 -7.61 -37.46 -30.88
CA ARG A 23 -7.17 -36.94 -32.20
C ARG A 23 -8.10 -35.85 -32.77
N SER A 24 -9.41 -35.92 -32.50
CA SER A 24 -10.37 -34.90 -32.92
C SER A 24 -10.26 -33.58 -32.13
N ARG A 25 -9.89 -33.66 -30.84
CA ARG A 25 -9.66 -32.49 -29.99
C ARG A 25 -8.34 -31.78 -30.34
N GLN A 26 -7.29 -32.55 -30.63
CA GLN A 26 -5.98 -32.00 -31.02
C GLN A 26 -6.01 -31.33 -32.41
N ARG A 27 -6.82 -31.84 -33.36
CA ARG A 27 -7.07 -31.17 -34.64
C ARG A 27 -7.91 -29.88 -34.54
N ARG A 28 -8.72 -29.74 -33.48
CA ARG A 28 -9.50 -28.53 -33.21
C ARG A 28 -8.67 -27.44 -32.52
N SER A 29 -7.68 -27.79 -31.69
CA SER A 29 -6.75 -26.80 -31.12
C SER A 29 -5.76 -26.28 -32.17
N SER A 30 -5.23 -27.15 -33.05
CA SER A 30 -4.32 -26.72 -34.11
C SER A 30 -5.00 -25.87 -35.20
N ARG A 31 -6.29 -26.08 -35.47
CA ARG A 31 -7.08 -25.18 -36.35
C ARG A 31 -7.44 -23.83 -35.73
N ARG A 32 -7.38 -23.70 -34.39
CA ARG A 32 -7.63 -22.42 -33.71
C ARG A 32 -6.38 -21.52 -33.66
N LEU A 33 -5.21 -22.11 -33.85
CA LEU A 33 -3.90 -21.43 -33.87
C LEU A 33 -3.43 -21.00 -35.27
N ALA A 34 -4.23 -21.24 -36.31
CA ALA A 34 -3.95 -20.79 -37.67
C ALA A 34 -5.02 -19.79 -38.14
N ARG A 35 -5.02 -18.59 -37.56
CA ARG A 35 -5.60 -17.39 -38.20
C ARG A 35 -4.44 -16.47 -38.56
N PRO A 36 -4.24 -16.11 -39.84
CA PRO A 36 -3.20 -15.16 -40.21
C PRO A 36 -3.55 -13.78 -39.64
N THR A 37 -2.68 -13.22 -38.81
CA THR A 37 -2.70 -11.83 -38.39
C THR A 37 -2.24 -10.97 -39.56
N THR A 38 -3.18 -10.32 -40.26
CA THR A 38 -2.86 -9.23 -41.17
C THR A 38 -2.36 -8.04 -40.37
N THR A 39 -1.05 -7.82 -40.40
CA THR A 39 -0.36 -6.63 -39.90
C THR A 39 -0.95 -5.38 -40.56
N ARG A 40 -1.77 -4.63 -39.82
CA ARG A 40 -2.28 -3.32 -40.23
C ARG A 40 -1.29 -2.25 -39.76
N ARG A 41 -0.37 -1.92 -40.67
CA ARG A 41 0.61 -0.83 -40.55
C ARG A 41 -0.13 0.52 -40.29
N PRO A 42 0.31 1.37 -39.34
CA PRO A 42 -0.38 2.63 -39.07
C PRO A 42 -0.19 3.60 -40.23
N LYS A 43 -1.30 3.98 -40.87
CA LYS A 43 -1.36 5.08 -41.83
C LYS A 43 -1.24 6.39 -41.07
N GLN A 44 -0.10 7.07 -41.24
CA GLN A 44 0.03 8.50 -40.99
C GLN A 44 -1.08 9.25 -41.72
N ARG A 45 -2.00 9.88 -40.97
CA ARG A 45 -2.96 10.86 -41.51
C ARG A 45 -2.21 12.15 -41.77
N ARG A 46 -1.63 12.25 -42.96
CA ARG A 46 -1.21 13.51 -43.57
C ARG A 46 -2.48 14.30 -43.89
N LYS A 47 -2.76 15.38 -43.16
CA LYS A 47 -3.68 16.41 -43.63
C LYS A 47 -3.00 17.11 -44.81
N ALA A 48 -3.65 17.05 -45.97
CA ALA A 48 -3.22 17.70 -47.18
C ALA A 48 -3.30 19.22 -47.02
N ARG A 49 -2.15 19.90 -47.04
CA ARG A 49 -2.05 21.27 -47.55
C ARG A 49 -1.24 21.21 -48.84
N LYS A 50 -1.79 21.78 -49.90
CA LYS A 50 -1.08 22.32 -51.06
C LYS A 50 -2.07 23.25 -51.81
N PRO A 51 -1.60 24.21 -52.61
CA PRO A 51 -0.27 24.81 -52.64
C PRO A 51 -0.31 26.33 -52.87
N THR A 52 0.71 27.07 -52.43
CA THR A 52 1.23 28.20 -53.22
C THR A 52 2.72 28.34 -52.94
N ALA A 53 3.52 28.17 -53.98
CA ALA A 53 4.93 28.51 -53.98
C ALA A 53 5.11 29.95 -54.47
N LYS A 54 5.87 30.77 -53.74
CA LYS A 54 6.76 31.76 -54.35
C LYS A 54 7.82 32.21 -53.35
N ALA A 55 9.06 32.23 -53.82
CA ALA A 55 10.28 32.57 -53.10
C ALA A 55 10.47 34.09 -52.94
N ARG A 56 11.07 34.52 -51.82
CA ARG A 56 12.29 35.38 -51.73
C ARG A 56 12.49 35.98 -50.33
N GLN A 57 13.66 35.67 -49.75
CA GLN A 57 14.68 36.59 -49.21
C GLN A 57 14.32 37.73 -48.21
N THR A 58 15.07 37.71 -47.10
CA THR A 58 15.66 38.84 -46.29
C THR A 58 14.79 39.72 -45.38
N GLY A 59 15.27 39.90 -44.13
CA GLY A 59 15.29 41.21 -43.44
C GLY A 59 14.54 41.34 -42.09
N GLU A 60 15.33 41.41 -41.01
CA GLU A 60 15.22 42.20 -39.74
C GLU A 60 13.89 42.50 -38.99
N GLU A 61 13.96 42.18 -37.68
CA GLU A 61 13.68 42.94 -36.44
C GLU A 61 12.34 43.64 -36.11
N GLY A 62 12.00 43.56 -34.80
CA GLY A 62 11.01 44.36 -34.03
C GLY A 62 9.66 43.65 -33.85
N GLU A 63 8.94 43.68 -32.73
CA GLU A 63 9.03 44.30 -31.40
C GLU A 63 7.82 43.75 -30.60
N GLU A 64 7.95 43.68 -29.28
CA GLU A 64 6.98 43.49 -28.17
C GLU A 64 5.52 43.03 -28.39
N GLY A 65 5.12 42.09 -27.52
CA GLY A 65 3.74 41.68 -27.29
C GLY A 65 3.65 40.85 -26.01
N ASP A 66 3.57 41.55 -24.90
CA ASP A 66 3.28 41.06 -23.55
C ASP A 66 1.82 40.56 -23.50
N GLU A 67 1.63 39.25 -23.39
CA GLU A 67 0.36 38.63 -23.03
C GLU A 67 0.65 37.77 -21.78
N GLU A 68 0.56 38.41 -20.62
CA GLU A 68 0.29 37.75 -19.35
C GLU A 68 -1.06 37.01 -19.49
N GLU A 69 -1.01 35.76 -19.93
CA GLU A 69 -2.08 34.80 -19.64
C GLU A 69 -2.07 34.60 -18.12
N GLU A 70 -2.95 35.34 -17.44
CA GLU A 70 -3.48 34.93 -16.14
C GLU A 70 -4.08 33.53 -16.34
N GLU A 71 -3.30 32.50 -16.05
CA GLU A 71 -3.80 31.15 -15.79
C GLU A 71 -4.76 31.29 -14.60
N GLU A 72 -6.05 31.44 -14.91
CA GLU A 72 -7.13 31.22 -13.96
C GLU A 72 -6.88 29.86 -13.33
N ASP A 73 -6.62 29.87 -12.01
CA ASP A 73 -6.55 28.72 -11.13
C ASP A 73 -7.82 27.86 -11.29
N GLU A 74 -7.84 27.00 -12.30
CA GLU A 74 -8.62 25.77 -12.32
C GLU A 74 -7.91 24.75 -11.39
N GLU A 75 -7.69 25.13 -10.13
CA GLU A 75 -7.45 24.19 -9.03
C GLU A 75 -8.79 23.49 -8.67
N GLU A 76 -9.53 22.99 -9.66
CA GLU A 76 -10.48 21.90 -9.44
C GLU A 76 -9.65 20.65 -9.13
N GLU A 77 -9.25 20.51 -7.86
CA GLU A 77 -8.62 19.34 -7.23
C GLU A 77 -8.51 18.11 -8.14
N GLU A 78 -7.53 18.11 -9.05
CA GLU A 78 -7.36 17.00 -9.98
C GLU A 78 -6.85 15.81 -9.16
N VAL A 79 -7.74 14.84 -8.91
CA VAL A 79 -7.43 13.65 -8.11
C VAL A 79 -6.16 13.02 -8.69
N GLY A 80 -5.06 13.05 -7.93
CA GLY A 80 -3.76 12.63 -8.43
C GLY A 80 -3.79 11.21 -8.99
N ASN A 81 -2.99 10.94 -10.03
CA ASN A 81 -2.98 9.65 -10.74
C ASN A 81 -2.85 8.43 -9.79
N LEU A 82 -2.07 8.53 -8.71
CA LEU A 82 -1.92 7.47 -7.72
C LEU A 82 -3.19 7.22 -6.89
N GLN A 83 -3.94 8.28 -6.57
CA GLN A 83 -5.22 8.16 -5.87
C GLN A 83 -6.26 7.47 -6.76
N ILE A 84 -6.34 7.86 -8.03
CA ILE A 84 -7.22 7.17 -9.00
C ILE A 84 -6.83 5.69 -9.13
N ALA A 85 -5.52 5.37 -9.20
CA ALA A 85 -5.04 4.00 -9.27
C ALA A 85 -5.47 3.19 -8.04
N TRP A 86 -5.30 3.75 -6.84
CA TRP A 86 -5.73 3.13 -5.58
C TRP A 86 -7.24 2.87 -5.58
N GLU A 87 -8.07 3.86 -5.92
CA GLU A 87 -9.53 3.72 -5.95
C GLU A 87 -9.99 2.64 -6.93
N VAL A 88 -9.40 2.59 -8.12
CA VAL A 88 -9.71 1.57 -9.13
C VAL A 88 -9.32 0.17 -8.64
N LEU A 89 -8.15 0.03 -8.00
CA LEU A 89 -7.67 -1.23 -7.45
C LEU A 89 -8.53 -1.71 -6.27
N GLU A 90 -8.96 -0.80 -5.41
CA GLU A 90 -9.89 -1.06 -4.31
C GLU A 90 -11.24 -1.58 -4.82
N VAL A 91 -11.80 -0.91 -5.84
CA VAL A 91 -13.05 -1.36 -6.48
C VAL A 91 -12.84 -2.74 -7.11
N ALA A 92 -11.72 -2.97 -7.80
CA ALA A 92 -11.40 -4.25 -8.43
C ALA A 92 -11.27 -5.38 -7.39
N ARG A 93 -10.53 -5.15 -6.29
CA ARG A 93 -10.40 -6.08 -5.16
C ARG A 93 -11.77 -6.50 -4.64
N ASN A 94 -12.60 -5.52 -4.30
CA ASN A 94 -13.96 -5.73 -3.81
C ASN A 94 -14.83 -6.54 -4.78
N VAL A 95 -14.67 -6.38 -6.09
CA VAL A 95 -15.40 -7.17 -7.10
C VAL A 95 -14.87 -8.61 -7.14
N PHE A 96 -13.54 -8.82 -7.09
CA PHE A 96 -12.95 -10.15 -7.13
C PHE A 96 -13.22 -10.95 -5.86
N GLU A 97 -13.25 -10.32 -4.68
CA GLU A 97 -13.64 -10.95 -3.43
C GLU A 97 -15.08 -11.47 -3.47
N ARG A 98 -16.02 -10.66 -3.93
CA ARG A 98 -17.43 -11.08 -4.11
C ARG A 98 -17.57 -12.25 -5.10
N ARG A 99 -16.65 -12.33 -6.07
CA ARG A 99 -16.57 -13.42 -7.05
C ARG A 99 -15.75 -14.61 -6.56
N GLN A 100 -15.16 -14.53 -5.36
CA GLN A 100 -14.27 -15.53 -4.79
C GLN A 100 -13.07 -15.87 -5.71
N ASP A 101 -12.60 -14.87 -6.47
CA ASP A 101 -11.45 -15.01 -7.36
C ASP A 101 -10.18 -14.61 -6.63
N TRP A 102 -9.75 -15.47 -5.70
CA TRP A 102 -8.66 -15.17 -4.77
C TRP A 102 -7.31 -14.92 -5.43
N ALA A 103 -7.07 -15.48 -6.62
CA ALA A 103 -5.87 -15.17 -7.38
C ALA A 103 -5.83 -13.69 -7.78
N ARG A 104 -6.95 -13.17 -8.29
CA ARG A 104 -7.06 -11.74 -8.64
C ARG A 104 -7.11 -10.83 -7.41
N VAL A 105 -7.65 -11.31 -6.29
CA VAL A 105 -7.58 -10.56 -5.01
C VAL A 105 -6.12 -10.40 -4.56
N ALA A 106 -5.30 -11.45 -4.65
CA ALA A 106 -3.87 -11.36 -4.35
C ALA A 106 -3.16 -10.38 -5.31
N ASP A 107 -3.44 -10.47 -6.61
CA ASP A 107 -2.89 -9.53 -7.60
C ASP A 107 -3.28 -8.07 -7.30
N CYS A 108 -4.52 -7.82 -6.86
CA CYS A 108 -4.96 -6.49 -6.44
C CYS A 108 -4.18 -5.98 -5.23
N HIS A 109 -3.95 -6.81 -4.20
CA HIS A 109 -3.15 -6.41 -3.05
C HIS A 109 -1.68 -6.14 -3.43
N MET A 110 -1.10 -6.94 -4.33
CA MET A 110 0.25 -6.67 -4.85
C MET A 110 0.32 -5.29 -5.52
N CYS A 111 -0.65 -4.95 -6.39
CA CYS A 111 -0.68 -3.64 -7.03
C CYS A 111 -0.97 -2.49 -6.05
N LEU A 112 -1.84 -2.70 -5.05
CA LEU A 112 -2.10 -1.70 -4.02
C LEU A 112 -0.83 -1.40 -3.22
N ALA A 113 -0.06 -2.44 -2.88
CA ALA A 113 1.21 -2.28 -2.21
C ALA A 113 2.23 -1.51 -3.06
N GLU A 114 2.32 -1.79 -4.36
CA GLU A 114 3.18 -1.04 -5.30
C GLU A 114 2.78 0.45 -5.38
N VAL A 115 1.47 0.76 -5.38
CA VAL A 115 0.98 2.15 -5.29
C VAL A 115 1.38 2.79 -3.96
N GLY A 116 1.30 2.05 -2.85
CA GLY A 116 1.78 2.50 -1.54
C GLY A 116 3.28 2.79 -1.51
N MET A 117 4.08 1.95 -2.17
CA MET A 117 5.53 2.17 -2.32
C MET A 117 5.82 3.45 -3.11
N GLU A 118 5.13 3.70 -4.22
CA GLU A 118 5.32 4.92 -5.02
C GLU A 118 4.89 6.18 -4.26
N LYS A 119 3.86 6.06 -3.41
CA LYS A 119 3.39 7.14 -2.53
C LYS A 119 4.31 7.38 -1.32
N GLU A 120 5.33 6.54 -1.12
CA GLU A 120 6.17 6.51 0.07
C GLU A 120 5.40 6.19 1.38
N ASP A 121 4.22 5.59 1.26
CA ASP A 121 3.45 5.08 2.40
C ASP A 121 3.85 3.62 2.68
N TRP A 122 5.04 3.46 3.23
CA TRP A 122 5.65 2.15 3.50
C TRP A 122 4.82 1.29 4.46
N ALA A 123 4.08 1.92 5.37
CA ALA A 123 3.23 1.22 6.32
C ALA A 123 2.05 0.56 5.62
N GLN A 124 1.34 1.33 4.77
CA GLN A 124 0.25 0.78 3.97
C GLN A 124 0.74 -0.27 2.97
N ALA A 125 1.88 -0.03 2.31
CA ALA A 125 2.47 -0.98 1.36
C ALA A 125 2.79 -2.34 2.02
N GLU A 126 3.36 -2.32 3.23
CA GLU A 126 3.63 -3.53 4.00
C GLU A 126 2.35 -4.30 4.35
N GLU A 127 1.31 -3.60 4.79
CA GLU A 127 0.01 -4.22 5.10
C GLU A 127 -0.60 -4.91 3.87
N ASP A 128 -0.55 -4.24 2.71
CA ASP A 128 -1.06 -4.78 1.46
C ASP A 128 -0.22 -5.98 0.96
N PHE A 129 1.11 -5.94 1.06
CA PHE A 129 1.94 -7.11 0.76
C PHE A 129 1.67 -8.28 1.70
N LEU A 130 1.49 -8.04 3.00
CA LEU A 130 1.10 -9.07 3.96
C LEU A 130 -0.27 -9.66 3.63
N ALA A 131 -1.23 -8.83 3.21
CA ALA A 131 -2.53 -9.29 2.74
C ALA A 131 -2.40 -10.18 1.50
N ALA A 132 -1.57 -9.81 0.52
CA ALA A 132 -1.30 -10.65 -0.65
C ALA A 132 -0.69 -12.01 -0.26
N VAL A 133 0.33 -12.02 0.60
CA VAL A 133 0.95 -13.26 1.13
C VAL A 133 -0.10 -14.14 1.79
N LYS A 134 -0.95 -13.56 2.64
CA LYS A 134 -2.03 -14.30 3.32
C LYS A 134 -3.05 -14.88 2.33
N VAL A 135 -3.44 -14.14 1.30
CA VAL A 135 -4.35 -14.65 0.27
C VAL A 135 -3.70 -15.81 -0.49
N TYR A 136 -2.40 -15.72 -0.80
CA TYR A 136 -1.67 -16.83 -1.42
C TYR A 136 -1.64 -18.08 -0.54
N THR A 137 -1.39 -17.95 0.77
CA THR A 137 -1.30 -19.09 1.68
C THR A 137 -2.66 -19.70 2.02
N ASP A 138 -3.66 -18.87 2.33
CA ASP A 138 -4.88 -19.34 2.98
C ASP A 138 -6.00 -19.64 1.96
N SER A 139 -6.13 -18.74 0.98
CA SER A 139 -7.25 -18.73 0.03
C SER A 139 -6.90 -19.40 -1.30
N VAL A 140 -5.78 -19.01 -1.92
CA VAL A 140 -5.27 -19.65 -3.14
C VAL A 140 -4.65 -21.00 -2.81
N ARG A 141 -4.02 -21.11 -1.62
CA ARG A 141 -3.30 -22.31 -1.14
C ARG A 141 -2.25 -22.77 -2.13
N VAL A 142 -1.38 -21.84 -2.50
CA VAL A 142 -0.26 -22.15 -3.38
C VAL A 142 0.65 -23.20 -2.74
N ASP A 143 1.19 -24.08 -3.57
CA ASP A 143 2.16 -25.08 -3.13
C ASP A 143 3.44 -24.38 -2.64
N LYS A 144 4.19 -25.05 -1.76
CA LYS A 144 5.56 -24.63 -1.45
C LYS A 144 6.36 -24.55 -2.75
N GLY A 145 7.19 -23.54 -2.93
CA GLY A 145 7.93 -23.32 -4.18
C GLY A 145 7.15 -22.61 -5.28
N ASP A 146 5.94 -22.11 -5.01
CA ASP A 146 5.26 -21.21 -5.96
C ASP A 146 5.99 -19.88 -6.06
N ARG A 147 6.39 -19.52 -7.29
CA ARG A 147 7.09 -18.28 -7.61
C ARG A 147 6.34 -17.03 -7.13
N ARG A 148 5.00 -17.03 -7.17
CA ARG A 148 4.20 -15.87 -6.77
C ARG A 148 4.34 -15.55 -5.29
N LEU A 149 4.39 -16.59 -4.45
CA LEU A 149 4.60 -16.43 -3.01
C LEU A 149 6.02 -15.92 -2.72
N ALA A 150 7.03 -16.47 -3.40
CA ALA A 150 8.41 -16.00 -3.30
C ALA A 150 8.54 -14.51 -3.71
N THR A 151 7.91 -14.11 -4.82
CA THR A 151 7.88 -12.72 -5.27
C THR A 151 7.18 -11.80 -4.27
N ALA A 152 6.03 -12.20 -3.72
CA ALA A 152 5.32 -11.41 -2.72
C ALA A 152 6.16 -11.21 -1.44
N GLN A 153 6.83 -12.26 -0.96
CA GLN A 153 7.72 -12.20 0.21
C GLN A 153 8.96 -11.33 -0.04
N PHE A 154 9.52 -11.40 -1.25
CA PHE A 154 10.61 -10.52 -1.66
C PHE A 154 10.19 -9.05 -1.66
N GLN A 155 9.05 -8.72 -2.29
CA GLN A 155 8.57 -7.33 -2.33
C GLN A 155 8.16 -6.81 -0.93
N LEU A 156 7.58 -7.67 -0.09
CA LEU A 156 7.36 -7.37 1.34
C LEU A 156 8.66 -6.98 2.04
N ALA A 157 9.74 -7.74 1.82
CA ALA A 157 11.04 -7.43 2.42
C ALA A 157 11.56 -6.05 1.97
N VAL A 158 11.40 -5.72 0.69
CA VAL A 158 11.75 -4.40 0.14
C VAL A 158 10.94 -3.29 0.80
N ALA A 159 9.63 -3.46 1.00
CA ALA A 159 8.78 -2.50 1.71
C ALA A 159 9.23 -2.30 3.16
N CYS A 160 9.52 -3.38 3.88
CA CYS A 160 10.05 -3.30 5.25
C CYS A 160 11.38 -2.54 5.31
N LEU A 161 12.28 -2.70 4.32
CA LEU A 161 13.53 -1.93 4.27
C LEU A 161 13.31 -0.44 4.01
N ALA A 162 12.37 -0.09 3.12
CA ALA A 162 11.99 1.30 2.88
C ALA A 162 11.52 1.94 4.21
N GLY A 163 10.66 1.23 4.95
CA GLY A 163 10.19 1.59 6.30
C GLY A 163 11.20 1.41 7.45
N LYS A 164 12.46 1.05 7.16
CA LYS A 164 13.54 0.85 8.16
C LYS A 164 13.23 -0.23 9.22
N LYS A 165 12.41 -1.21 8.87
CA LYS A 165 12.08 -2.40 9.68
C LYS A 165 13.00 -3.57 9.33
N PHE A 166 14.29 -3.43 9.63
CA PHE A 166 15.34 -4.37 9.20
C PHE A 166 15.11 -5.84 9.61
N SER A 167 14.58 -6.08 10.82
CA SER A 167 14.30 -7.44 11.30
C SER A 167 13.19 -8.13 10.50
N GLU A 168 12.16 -7.39 10.14
CA GLU A 168 11.02 -7.90 9.37
C GLU A 168 11.41 -8.13 7.91
N ALA A 169 12.20 -7.20 7.34
CA ALA A 169 12.79 -7.37 6.02
C ALA A 169 13.62 -8.64 5.90
N LYS A 170 14.52 -8.89 6.86
CA LYS A 170 15.37 -10.08 6.86
C LYS A 170 14.54 -11.37 6.93
N ARG A 171 13.50 -11.41 7.78
CA ARG A 171 12.58 -12.55 7.85
C ARG A 171 11.88 -12.78 6.51
N ALA A 172 11.39 -11.72 5.87
CA ALA A 172 10.70 -11.83 4.58
C ALA A 172 11.64 -12.28 3.43
N PHE A 173 12.91 -11.86 3.43
CA PHE A 173 13.92 -12.38 2.51
C PHE A 173 14.22 -13.87 2.76
N ASP A 174 14.34 -14.29 4.02
CA ASP A 174 14.56 -15.70 4.36
C ASP A 174 13.37 -16.56 3.92
N ASP A 175 12.14 -16.08 4.15
CA ASP A 175 10.91 -16.74 3.70
C ASP A 175 10.88 -16.89 2.15
N SER A 176 11.26 -15.84 1.42
CA SER A 176 11.39 -15.89 -0.04
C SER A 176 12.44 -16.90 -0.50
N ALA A 177 13.63 -16.88 0.11
CA ALA A 177 14.70 -17.84 -0.18
C ALA A 177 14.27 -19.28 0.12
N ALA A 178 13.46 -19.49 1.17
CA ALA A 178 12.90 -20.80 1.49
C ALA A 178 11.91 -21.29 0.42
N GLN A 179 11.10 -20.41 -0.17
CA GLN A 179 10.25 -20.79 -1.31
C GLN A 179 11.09 -21.16 -2.54
N LEU A 180 12.11 -20.37 -2.87
CA LEU A 180 13.01 -20.70 -4.00
C LEU A 180 13.74 -22.03 -3.77
N ALA A 181 14.19 -22.29 -2.54
CA ALA A 181 14.82 -23.57 -2.17
C ALA A 181 13.83 -24.74 -2.27
N ALA A 182 12.58 -24.55 -1.88
CA ALA A 182 11.53 -25.56 -2.05
C ALA A 182 11.28 -25.85 -3.54
N ARG A 183 11.29 -24.83 -4.39
CA ARG A 183 11.17 -24.99 -5.85
C ARG A 183 12.36 -25.77 -6.42
N ALA A 184 13.59 -25.45 -6.02
CA ALA A 184 14.79 -26.18 -6.42
C ALA A 184 14.71 -27.66 -6.02
N ALA A 185 14.24 -27.96 -4.81
CA ALA A 185 14.06 -29.34 -4.35
C ALA A 185 12.98 -30.10 -5.15
N GLN A 186 11.92 -29.43 -5.59
CA GLN A 186 10.89 -30.03 -6.44
C GLN A 186 11.42 -30.37 -7.83
N LEU A 187 12.28 -29.52 -8.39
CA LEU A 187 12.93 -29.76 -9.68
C LEU A 187 13.82 -31.00 -9.63
N GLU A 188 14.58 -31.20 -8.54
CA GLU A 188 15.39 -32.41 -8.33
C GLU A 188 14.56 -33.69 -8.27
N ALA A 189 13.32 -33.61 -7.77
CA ALA A 189 12.41 -34.75 -7.69
C ALA A 189 11.59 -34.97 -8.98
N ALA A 190 11.61 -34.01 -9.92
CA ALA A 190 10.81 -34.05 -11.12
C ALA A 190 11.50 -34.88 -12.23
N GLU A 191 10.75 -35.82 -12.82
CA GLU A 191 11.17 -36.48 -14.05
C GLU A 191 10.86 -35.54 -15.23
N GLY A 192 11.89 -34.88 -15.76
CA GLY A 192 11.75 -33.85 -16.79
C GLY A 192 12.95 -33.74 -17.74
N ASP A 193 12.95 -32.70 -18.56
CA ASP A 193 14.11 -32.34 -19.36
C ASP A 193 15.27 -31.96 -18.44
N ALA A 194 16.30 -32.79 -18.40
CA ALA A 194 17.43 -32.64 -17.49
C ALA A 194 18.20 -31.33 -17.73
N GLU A 195 18.29 -30.86 -18.98
CA GLU A 195 19.01 -29.63 -19.31
C GLU A 195 18.21 -28.41 -18.83
N ALA A 196 16.92 -28.36 -19.13
CA ALA A 196 16.03 -27.29 -18.68
C ALA A 196 15.94 -27.24 -17.14
N THR A 197 15.84 -28.40 -16.49
CA THR A 197 15.78 -28.52 -15.02
C THR A 197 17.08 -28.05 -14.38
N ALA A 198 18.23 -28.41 -14.95
CA ALA A 198 19.53 -27.95 -14.47
C ALA A 198 19.75 -26.45 -14.71
N ALA A 199 19.18 -25.87 -15.77
CA ALA A 199 19.23 -24.43 -16.02
C ALA A 199 18.40 -23.66 -14.98
N GLU A 200 17.11 -24.01 -14.81
CA GLU A 200 16.23 -23.37 -13.81
C GLU A 200 16.81 -23.50 -12.40
N ARG A 201 17.41 -24.64 -12.07
CA ARG A 201 18.04 -24.83 -10.76
C ARG A 201 19.24 -23.93 -10.52
N ARG A 202 20.11 -23.73 -11.52
CA ARG A 202 21.24 -22.80 -11.39
C ARG A 202 20.75 -21.37 -11.14
N GLU A 203 19.73 -20.93 -11.88
CA GLU A 203 19.10 -19.62 -11.66
C GLU A 203 18.54 -19.49 -10.23
N LEU A 204 17.88 -20.53 -9.71
CA LEU A 204 17.36 -20.53 -8.34
C LEU A 204 18.49 -20.50 -7.30
N ASP A 205 19.57 -21.26 -7.48
CA ASP A 205 20.72 -21.29 -6.57
C ASP A 205 21.45 -19.93 -6.55
N GLU A 206 21.54 -19.25 -7.70
CA GLU A 206 22.04 -17.87 -7.82
C GLU A 206 21.15 -16.89 -7.07
N LEU A 207 19.83 -16.91 -7.30
CA LEU A 207 18.88 -16.03 -6.60
C LEU A 207 18.88 -16.24 -5.09
N ILE A 208 18.97 -17.49 -4.61
CA ILE A 208 19.07 -17.80 -3.17
C ILE A 208 20.36 -17.21 -2.59
N SER A 209 21.46 -17.27 -3.34
CA SER A 209 22.74 -16.72 -2.91
C SER A 209 22.70 -15.18 -2.85
N GLU A 210 22.06 -14.54 -3.84
CA GLU A 210 21.83 -13.10 -3.86
C GLU A 210 20.95 -12.64 -2.69
N LEU A 211 19.86 -13.35 -2.38
CA LEU A 211 19.02 -13.05 -1.21
C LEU A 211 19.79 -13.18 0.10
N ARG A 212 20.68 -14.18 0.23
CA ARG A 212 21.54 -14.32 1.41
C ARG A 212 22.55 -13.19 1.54
N GLN A 213 23.14 -12.75 0.44
CA GLN A 213 24.00 -11.58 0.43
C GLN A 213 23.21 -10.34 0.84
N ARG A 214 22.02 -10.11 0.25
CA ARG A 214 21.15 -8.99 0.60
C ARG A 214 20.83 -8.98 2.10
N MET A 215 20.57 -10.14 2.72
CA MET A 215 20.36 -10.21 4.17
C MET A 215 21.58 -9.80 5.01
N SER A 216 22.81 -10.04 4.53
CA SER A 216 24.03 -9.56 5.18
C SER A 216 24.14 -8.04 5.07
N GLU A 217 23.88 -7.49 3.88
CA GLU A 217 23.86 -6.04 3.64
C GLU A 217 22.80 -5.35 4.52
N VAL A 218 21.65 -5.99 4.75
CA VAL A 218 20.62 -5.48 5.68
C VAL A 218 21.11 -5.39 7.12
N ASP A 219 21.96 -6.34 7.57
CA ASP A 219 22.56 -6.24 8.92
C ASP A 219 23.53 -5.06 9.00
N GLU A 220 24.30 -4.80 7.95
CA GLU A 220 25.21 -3.65 7.85
C GLU A 220 24.42 -2.33 7.83
N GLU A 221 23.40 -2.21 6.97
CA GLU A 221 22.50 -1.05 6.92
C GLU A 221 21.83 -0.77 8.27
N ARG A 222 21.45 -1.81 9.01
CA ARG A 222 20.89 -1.67 10.37
C ARG A 222 21.91 -1.06 11.33
N LEU A 223 23.14 -1.57 11.33
CA LEU A 223 24.20 -1.08 12.21
C LEU A 223 24.52 0.39 11.92
N ASP A 224 24.61 0.75 10.64
CA ASP A 224 24.83 2.13 10.21
C ASP A 224 23.68 3.05 10.63
N PHE A 225 22.43 2.60 10.45
CA PHE A 225 21.24 3.35 10.89
C PHE A 225 21.22 3.54 12.42
N GLU A 226 21.58 2.52 13.19
CA GLU A 226 21.68 2.61 14.64
C GLU A 226 22.80 3.56 15.10
N ALA A 227 23.96 3.52 14.45
CA ALA A 227 25.07 4.43 14.71
C ALA A 227 24.69 5.88 14.41
N ALA A 228 24.07 6.15 13.26
CA ALA A 228 23.57 7.47 12.89
C ALA A 228 22.54 7.99 13.91
N LYS A 229 21.63 7.13 14.37
CA LYS A 229 20.63 7.47 15.40
C LYS A 229 21.29 7.79 16.74
N GLN A 230 22.36 7.09 17.12
CA GLN A 230 23.11 7.38 18.34
C GLN A 230 23.86 8.71 18.24
N GLN A 231 24.49 9.00 17.10
CA GLN A 231 25.16 10.29 16.88
C GLN A 231 24.19 11.46 16.91
N LEU A 232 22.99 11.31 16.32
CA LEU A 232 21.96 12.35 16.39
C LEU A 232 21.51 12.59 17.85
N ARG A 233 21.34 11.52 18.63
CA ARG A 233 20.97 11.62 20.05
C ARG A 233 22.05 12.28 20.90
N SER A 234 23.32 11.95 20.70
CA SER A 234 24.42 12.56 21.46
C SER A 234 24.67 14.02 21.06
N GLY A 235 24.50 14.36 19.78
CA GLY A 235 24.51 15.73 19.29
C GLY A 235 23.40 16.57 19.90
N ALA A 236 22.17 16.05 19.90
CA ALA A 236 21.02 16.72 20.53
C ALA A 236 21.22 16.91 22.05
N ALA A 237 21.75 15.89 22.75
CA ALA A 237 22.04 15.99 24.18
C ALA A 237 23.14 17.02 24.48
N SER A 238 24.20 17.08 23.67
CA SER A 238 25.28 18.07 23.81
C SER A 238 24.77 19.49 23.61
N ILE A 239 23.91 19.72 22.60
CA ILE A 239 23.29 21.03 22.36
C ILE A 239 22.39 21.40 23.54
N ALA A 240 21.55 20.49 24.02
CA ALA A 240 20.69 20.74 25.18
C ALA A 240 21.50 21.07 26.44
N GLY A 241 22.63 20.38 26.67
CA GLY A 241 23.56 20.67 27.76
C GLY A 241 24.17 22.07 27.63
N ALA A 242 24.67 22.43 26.45
CA ALA A 242 25.22 23.76 26.21
C ALA A 242 24.18 24.88 26.38
N PHE A 243 22.91 24.65 26.01
CA PHE A 243 21.82 25.58 26.28
C PHE A 243 21.50 25.71 27.77
N ALA A 244 21.51 24.59 28.51
CA ALA A 244 21.29 24.61 29.95
C ALA A 244 22.44 25.33 30.68
N ASP A 245 23.70 25.10 30.28
CA ASP A 245 24.88 25.77 30.82
C ASP A 245 24.87 27.26 30.50
N ALA A 246 24.51 27.65 29.27
CA ALA A 246 24.34 29.05 28.89
C ALA A 246 23.21 29.72 29.71
N ALA A 247 22.06 29.05 29.88
CA ALA A 247 20.96 29.56 30.69
C ALA A 247 21.37 29.71 32.18
N ALA A 248 22.14 28.77 32.73
CA ALA A 248 22.67 28.86 34.08
C ALA A 248 23.67 30.02 34.23
N ALA A 249 24.53 30.26 33.23
CA ALA A 249 25.45 31.39 33.23
C ALA A 249 24.72 32.74 33.15
N ILE A 250 23.63 32.84 32.39
CA ILE A 250 22.78 34.05 32.31
C ILE A 250 21.97 34.23 33.62
N GLY A 251 21.54 33.14 34.26
CA GLY A 251 20.89 33.18 35.58
C GLY A 251 21.86 33.55 36.71
N ALA A 252 23.14 33.19 36.60
CA ALA A 252 24.18 33.50 37.58
C ALA A 252 24.72 34.94 37.46
N VAL A 253 24.55 35.62 36.31
CA VAL A 253 24.98 37.03 36.12
C VAL A 253 23.95 38.07 36.61
N SER A 254 22.95 37.66 37.40
CA SER A 254 21.99 38.58 38.03
C SER A 254 21.66 38.20 39.47
N THR A 255 22.64 38.36 40.37
CA THR A 255 22.37 38.45 41.82
C THR A 255 23.11 39.58 42.53
N ASP A 256 23.72 40.55 41.83
CA ASP A 256 24.40 41.68 42.49
C ASP A 256 23.86 43.08 42.11
N ALA A 257 22.70 43.17 41.45
CA ALA A 257 22.13 44.45 41.01
C ALA A 257 20.63 44.69 41.30
N THR A 258 19.95 43.85 42.10
CA THR A 258 18.52 44.06 42.42
C THR A 258 18.15 43.65 43.85
N ALA A 259 18.86 44.18 44.84
CA ALA A 259 18.34 44.26 46.23
C ALA A 259 17.33 45.42 46.44
N ALA A 260 16.74 45.97 45.36
CA ALA A 260 15.86 47.15 45.42
C ALA A 260 14.58 47.07 44.55
N ALA A 261 14.12 45.87 44.17
CA ALA A 261 12.88 45.71 43.38
C ALA A 261 12.00 44.54 43.84
N ALA A 262 12.10 44.12 45.10
CA ALA A 262 11.18 43.14 45.69
C ALA A 262 9.85 43.80 46.09
N GLN A 263 9.09 44.34 45.13
CA GLN A 263 7.72 44.83 45.39
C GLN A 263 6.87 45.05 44.12
N SER A 264 6.81 44.10 43.17
CA SER A 264 5.67 44.00 42.23
C SER A 264 5.69 42.71 41.40
N SER A 265 5.27 41.60 41.99
CA SER A 265 4.87 40.41 41.20
C SER A 265 3.70 39.69 41.87
N ALA A 266 2.64 40.45 42.18
CA ALA A 266 1.33 39.86 42.39
C ALA A 266 0.63 39.75 41.03
N ASN A 267 0.40 38.51 40.60
CA ASN A 267 -0.59 38.07 39.62
C ASN A 267 -0.52 38.64 38.19
N VAL A 268 0.23 37.96 37.34
CA VAL A 268 0.13 38.04 35.87
C VAL A 268 -1.12 37.33 35.31
N ASN A 269 -1.95 36.71 36.17
CA ASN A 269 -3.16 35.97 35.78
C ASN A 269 -4.48 36.73 36.02
N ASP A 270 -4.47 38.05 36.20
CA ASP A 270 -5.71 38.83 36.35
C ASP A 270 -6.23 39.37 35.00
N ILE A 271 -6.95 38.52 34.28
CA ILE A 271 -7.67 38.84 33.03
C ILE A 271 -9.07 39.43 33.28
N SER A 272 -9.44 39.74 34.54
CA SER A 272 -10.76 40.30 34.88
C SER A 272 -11.01 41.69 34.29
N GLY A 273 -9.97 42.40 33.85
CA GLY A 273 -10.06 43.68 33.14
C GLY A 273 -10.36 43.60 31.64
N LEU A 274 -10.27 42.43 31.01
CA LEU A 274 -10.49 42.27 29.55
C LEU A 274 -11.96 42.01 29.17
N VAL A 275 -12.84 41.76 30.14
CA VAL A 275 -14.28 41.60 29.89
C VAL A 275 -14.95 42.97 29.95
N ARG A 276 -15.15 43.58 28.78
CA ARG A 276 -15.90 44.83 28.60
C ARG A 276 -17.29 44.70 29.23
N LYS A 277 -17.52 45.43 30.32
CA LYS A 277 -18.81 45.53 31.02
C LYS A 277 -19.84 46.18 30.08
N LYS A 278 -20.72 45.36 29.51
CA LYS A 278 -21.89 45.79 28.72
C LYS A 278 -22.77 46.67 29.62
N ARG A 279 -22.93 47.94 29.23
CA ARG A 279 -23.83 48.90 29.89
C ARG A 279 -25.27 48.34 29.88
N PRO A 280 -26.00 48.31 31.01
CA PRO A 280 -27.40 47.94 31.00
C PRO A 280 -28.23 49.10 30.46
N ALA A 281 -29.06 48.82 29.47
CA ALA A 281 -30.14 49.72 29.06
C ALA A 281 -31.37 49.46 29.96
N PRO A 282 -32.10 50.50 30.40
CA PRO A 282 -33.33 50.34 31.17
C PRO A 282 -34.51 50.01 30.25
N THR A 283 -35.30 49.00 30.62
CA THR A 283 -36.71 48.83 30.23
C THR A 283 -37.57 49.82 31.03
N PRO A 284 -38.83 50.19 30.66
CA PRO A 284 -39.83 49.26 30.14
C PRO A 284 -40.93 49.80 29.18
N ALA A 285 -41.73 48.83 28.72
CA ALA A 285 -43.18 48.85 28.50
C ALA A 285 -43.74 48.85 27.06
N THR A 286 -44.78 48.01 26.94
CA THR A 286 -45.98 48.10 26.07
C THR A 286 -46.05 47.18 24.84
N GLU A 287 -46.71 46.02 25.06
CA GLU A 287 -47.95 45.55 24.39
C GLU A 287 -47.99 45.09 22.91
N LEU A 288 -48.76 43.99 22.70
CA LEU A 288 -49.35 43.43 21.45
C LEU A 288 -48.39 42.81 20.41
N ALA A 289 -48.64 41.69 19.72
CA ALA A 289 -49.69 40.67 19.67
C ALA A 289 -49.23 39.58 18.66
N ALA A 290 -49.72 38.32 18.82
CA ALA A 290 -49.95 37.28 17.78
C ALA A 290 -48.73 36.77 16.94
N GLU A 291 -48.59 35.51 16.48
CA GLU A 291 -49.43 34.31 16.47
C GLU A 291 -48.54 33.08 16.12
N VAL A 292 -48.96 31.90 16.62
CA VAL A 292 -48.91 30.53 16.04
C VAL A 292 -47.58 29.86 15.65
N ALA A 293 -47.20 28.86 16.45
CA ALA A 293 -46.93 27.49 15.96
C ALA A 293 -47.16 26.43 17.06
N SER A 294 -48.09 25.52 16.78
CA SER A 294 -48.45 24.22 17.40
C SER A 294 -47.31 23.51 18.18
N SER A 295 -47.41 23.20 19.48
CA SER A 295 -48.00 21.99 20.13
C SER A 295 -47.76 20.67 19.37
N ASP A 296 -47.03 19.70 19.90
CA ASP A 296 -47.40 18.72 20.96
C ASP A 296 -46.07 18.22 21.62
N ALA A 297 -45.71 18.32 22.91
CA ALA A 297 -46.32 17.78 24.15
C ALA A 297 -46.62 16.27 24.04
N SER A 298 -46.18 15.31 24.86
CA SER A 298 -45.71 15.27 26.26
C SER A 298 -44.92 13.96 26.47
N ALA A 299 -43.76 13.97 27.15
CA ALA A 299 -43.55 13.76 28.59
C ALA A 299 -43.72 12.27 29.03
N LYS A 300 -42.61 11.61 29.43
CA LYS A 300 -42.11 11.44 30.83
C LYS A 300 -42.76 10.21 31.52
N ASP A 301 -42.10 9.39 32.35
CA ASP A 301 -40.98 9.60 33.27
C ASP A 301 -40.13 8.34 33.47
N ASP A 302 -38.91 8.63 33.93
CA ASP A 302 -37.89 7.91 34.69
C ASP A 302 -38.20 6.55 35.38
N ALA A 303 -37.19 5.66 35.38
CA ALA A 303 -36.38 5.38 36.58
C ALA A 303 -35.37 4.23 36.36
N ALA A 304 -34.19 4.41 36.96
CA ALA A 304 -33.01 3.57 36.89
C ALA A 304 -33.11 2.19 37.58
N SER A 305 -32.35 1.20 37.08
CA SER A 305 -31.67 0.20 37.92
C SER A 305 -30.63 -0.59 37.12
N ASN A 306 -29.38 -0.53 37.57
CA ASN A 306 -28.28 -1.44 37.18
C ASN A 306 -28.64 -2.91 37.49
N GLY A 307 -28.26 -3.84 36.60
CA GLY A 307 -28.41 -5.29 36.79
C GLY A 307 -27.40 -6.09 35.94
N ALA A 308 -26.70 -7.03 36.60
CA ALA A 308 -25.50 -7.76 36.21
C ALA A 308 -25.55 -8.63 34.92
N PRO A 309 -24.38 -9.05 34.36
CA PRO A 309 -24.30 -9.90 33.18
C PRO A 309 -24.69 -11.38 33.43
N PRO A 310 -25.09 -12.14 32.39
CA PRO A 310 -25.67 -13.48 32.53
C PRO A 310 -24.64 -14.59 32.84
N PRO A 311 -25.06 -15.72 33.45
CA PRO A 311 -24.17 -16.81 33.83
C PRO A 311 -23.76 -17.73 32.65
N PRO A 312 -22.62 -18.42 32.74
CA PRO A 312 -22.12 -19.30 31.68
C PRO A 312 -22.85 -20.67 31.59
N PRO A 313 -22.81 -21.35 30.43
CA PRO A 313 -23.53 -22.60 30.20
C PRO A 313 -22.89 -23.82 30.91
N PRO A 314 -23.67 -24.88 31.20
CA PRO A 314 -23.18 -26.05 31.93
C PRO A 314 -22.25 -26.96 31.11
N PRO A 315 -21.37 -27.74 31.77
CA PRO A 315 -20.43 -28.62 31.11
C PRO A 315 -21.13 -29.81 30.43
N ARG A 316 -20.70 -30.10 29.20
CA ARG A 316 -21.13 -31.28 28.44
C ARG A 316 -20.59 -32.53 29.15
N ARG A 317 -21.48 -33.47 29.46
CA ARG A 317 -21.13 -34.87 29.79
C ARG A 317 -20.84 -35.65 28.52
#